data_AF-A0A535KCZ4-F1
#
_entry.id   AF-A0A535KCZ4-F1
#
_cell.length_a   1.000
_cell.length_b   1.000
_cell.length_c   1.000
_cell.angle_alpha   90.00
_cell.angle_beta   90.00
_cell.angle_gamma   90.00
#
_symmetry.space_group_name_H-M   'P 1'
#
loop_
_entity.id
_entity.type
_entity.pdbx_description
1 polymer ?
#
loop_
_entity_poly.entity_id
_entity_poly.type
_entity_poly.pdbx_seq_one_letter_code
_entity_poly.pdbx_strand_id
1 'polypeptide(L)'
;MLQLPSDQHITYQHQYRKCGKPSCSTCRQGQGHGPYWYAYWREGSRLRSGYIGKVPPGGVSTSQNSSELGDSDKPHPYAIAVEEVTQAMI
;
A
#
# COMPACT_ATOMS: atom_id res chain seq x y z
N MET A 1 -5.58 20.68 -1.00
CA MET A 1 -4.94 19.63 -1.83
C MET A 1 -3.44 19.79 -1.74
N LEU A 2 -2.68 18.69 -1.71
CA LEU A 2 -1.22 18.76 -1.76
C LEU A 2 -0.79 19.35 -3.11
N GLN A 3 -0.06 20.46 -3.11
CA GLN A 3 0.59 21.00 -4.31
C GLN A 3 2.02 20.48 -4.36
N LEU A 4 2.37 19.79 -5.45
CA LEU A 4 3.71 19.29 -5.70
C LEU A 4 4.48 20.30 -6.57
N PRO A 5 5.80 20.47 -6.36
CA PRO A 5 6.62 21.30 -7.24
C PRO A 5 6.69 20.68 -8.64
N SER A 6 6.55 21.51 -9.67
CA SER A 6 6.59 21.06 -11.07
C SER A 6 8.00 20.98 -11.66
N ASP A 7 8.97 21.66 -11.02
CA ASP A 7 10.35 21.84 -11.48
C ASP A 7 11.37 21.04 -10.67
N GLN A 8 10.91 20.13 -9.82
CA GLN A 8 11.77 19.34 -8.93
C GLN A 8 11.58 17.85 -9.15
N HIS A 9 12.63 17.08 -8.88
CA HIS A 9 12.54 15.63 -8.85
C HIS A 9 11.73 15.17 -7.64
N ILE A 10 10.71 14.35 -7.91
CA ILE A 10 9.83 13.76 -6.90
C ILE A 10 10.04 12.26 -6.85
N THR A 11 10.34 11.74 -5.66
CA THR A 11 10.30 10.30 -5.39
C THR A 11 8.98 9.94 -4.75
N TYR A 12 8.30 8.92 -5.28
CA TYR A 12 7.09 8.37 -4.68
C TYR A 12 7.40 7.08 -3.93
N GLN A 13 6.78 6.90 -2.76
CA GLN A 13 6.92 5.68 -1.97
C GLN A 13 5.58 5.21 -1.41
N HIS A 14 5.44 3.89 -1.36
CA HIS A 14 4.29 3.21 -0.80
C HIS A 14 4.60 2.75 0.62
N GLN A 15 3.88 3.29 1.61
CA GLN A 15 4.25 3.18 3.02
C GLN A 15 3.07 2.85 3.92
N TYR A 16 3.30 1.97 4.90
CA TYR A 16 2.39 1.75 6.03
C TYR A 16 2.66 2.75 7.15
N ARG A 17 1.62 3.12 7.91
CA ARG A 17 1.70 4.07 9.02
C ARG A 17 1.07 3.50 10.29
N LYS A 18 1.78 3.65 11.41
CA LYS A 18 1.21 3.36 12.74
C LYS A 18 0.36 4.56 13.19
N CYS A 19 -0.85 4.32 13.70
CA CYS A 19 -1.73 5.40 14.17
C CYS A 19 -1.46 5.84 15.62
N GLY A 20 -0.56 5.16 16.34
CA GLY A 20 -0.22 5.48 17.73
C GLY A 20 -1.27 5.07 18.77
N LYS A 21 -2.46 4.62 18.36
CA LYS A 21 -3.50 4.18 19.31
C LYS A 21 -3.10 2.84 19.94
N PRO A 22 -3.02 2.73 21.28
CA PRO A 22 -2.60 1.49 21.94
C PRO A 22 -3.59 0.35 21.68
N SER A 23 -4.88 0.67 21.48
CA SER A 23 -5.95 -0.29 21.18
C SER A 23 -6.05 -0.71 19.71
N CYS A 24 -5.26 -0.16 18.79
CA CYS A 24 -5.34 -0.54 17.37
C CYS A 24 -4.70 -1.91 17.08
N SER A 25 -5.53 -2.94 16.85
CA SER A 25 -5.08 -4.30 16.48
C SER A 25 -4.30 -4.31 15.17
N THR A 26 -4.77 -3.60 14.13
CA THR A 26 -4.07 -3.48 12.83
C THR A 26 -2.63 -3.00 12.99
N CYS A 27 -2.39 -2.05 13.89
CA CYS A 27 -1.05 -1.55 14.15
C CYS A 27 -0.20 -2.45 15.05
N ARG A 28 -0.81 -3.18 16.01
CA ARG A 28 -0.07 -4.08 16.90
C ARG A 28 0.31 -5.40 16.23
N GLN A 29 -0.58 -5.95 15.42
CA GLN A 29 -0.45 -7.28 14.83
C GLN A 29 0.12 -7.25 13.42
N GLY A 30 0.00 -6.13 12.71
CA GLY A 30 0.40 -6.00 11.31
C GLY A 30 1.34 -4.83 11.03
N GLN A 31 1.57 -4.55 9.75
CA GLN A 31 2.47 -3.49 9.28
C GLN A 31 1.97 -2.06 9.63
N GLY A 32 0.68 -1.91 9.93
CA GLY A 32 0.04 -0.63 10.21
C GLY A 32 -1.04 -0.31 9.17
N HIS A 33 -1.55 0.91 9.20
CA HIS A 33 -2.54 1.37 8.23
C HIS A 33 -1.89 1.71 6.90
N GLY A 34 -2.58 1.39 5.81
CA GLY A 34 -2.11 1.61 4.45
C GLY A 34 -2.13 0.29 3.67
N PRO A 35 -1.29 0.17 2.64
CA PRO A 35 -0.20 1.09 2.29
C PRO A 35 -0.70 2.36 1.59
N TYR A 36 -0.03 3.49 1.84
CA TYR A 36 -0.35 4.80 1.30
C TYR A 36 0.81 5.38 0.49
N TRP A 37 0.49 6.16 -0.53
CA TRP A 37 1.46 6.88 -1.33
C TRP A 37 1.86 8.20 -0.68
N TYR A 38 3.17 8.42 -0.66
CA TYR A 38 3.80 9.66 -0.26
C TYR A 38 4.73 10.15 -1.37
N ALA A 39 4.75 11.46 -1.58
CA ALA A 39 5.74 12.14 -2.40
C ALA A 39 6.85 12.68 -1.51
N TYR A 40 8.08 12.66 -2.01
CA TYR A 40 9.28 13.20 -1.36
C TYR A 40 10.04 14.07 -2.35
N TRP A 41 10.42 15.27 -1.91
CA TRP A 41 11.18 16.23 -2.72
C TRP A 41 12.08 17.08 -1.83
N ARG A 42 13.08 17.74 -2.42
CA ARG A 42 13.99 18.65 -1.70
C ARG A 42 13.59 20.10 -1.94
N GLU A 43 13.28 20.80 -0.86
CA GLU A 43 13.12 22.25 -0.86
C GLU A 43 14.38 22.86 -0.23
N GLY A 44 15.35 23.23 -1.07
CA GLY A 44 16.69 23.64 -0.64
C GLY A 44 17.38 22.54 0.18
N SER A 45 17.75 22.84 1.42
CA SER A 45 18.38 21.88 2.34
C SER A 45 17.39 20.93 3.02
N ARG A 46 16.07 21.17 2.92
CA ARG A 46 15.05 20.42 3.65
C ARG A 46 14.42 19.34 2.78
N LEU A 47 14.35 18.13 3.32
CA LEU A 47 13.50 17.07 2.75
C LEU A 47 12.04 17.35 3.13
N ARG A 48 11.18 17.43 2.14
CA ARG A 48 9.74 17.56 2.30
C ARG A 48 9.05 16.25 1.94
N SER A 49 7.88 16.05 2.52
CA SER A 49 7.01 14.94 2.18
C SER A 49 5.56 15.40 2.11
N GLY A 50 4.78 14.73 1.27
CA GLY A 50 3.36 15.01 1.10
C GLY A 50 2.56 13.74 0.92
N TYR A 51 1.39 13.67 1.56
CA TYR A 51 0.47 12.55 1.44
C TYR A 51 -0.32 12.62 0.13
N ILE A 52 -0.27 11.55 -0.66
CA ILE A 52 -0.95 11.46 -1.95
C ILE A 52 -2.29 10.74 -1.78
N GLY A 53 -2.31 9.61 -1.07
CA GLY A 53 -3.52 8.81 -0.89
C GLY A 53 -3.27 7.31 -1.07
N LYS A 54 -4.32 6.56 -1.43
CA LYS A 54 -4.23 5.11 -1.67
C LYS A 54 -3.83 4.75 -3.10
N VAL A 55 -4.07 5.65 -4.05
CA VAL A 55 -3.81 5.46 -5.48
C VAL A 55 -2.50 6.16 -5.85
N PRO A 56 -1.60 5.53 -6.63
CA PRO A 56 -0.38 6.17 -7.07
C PRO A 56 -0.67 7.37 -8.00
N PRO A 57 0.23 8.36 -8.06
CA PRO A 57 0.21 9.35 -9.12
C PRO A 57 0.38 8.64 -10.48
N GLY A 58 -0.46 8.99 -11.46
CA GLY A 58 -0.51 8.29 -12.76
C GLY A 58 -1.61 7.23 -12.88
N GLY A 59 -2.39 6.99 -11.82
CA GLY A 59 -3.73 6.40 -11.90
C GLY A 59 -3.86 5.19 -12.83
N VAL A 60 -3.09 4.12 -12.59
CA VAL A 60 -3.40 2.83 -13.22
C VAL A 60 -4.58 2.19 -12.48
N SER A 61 -5.80 2.53 -12.89
CA SER A 61 -6.95 1.66 -12.68
C SER A 61 -6.96 0.65 -13.83
N THR A 62 -6.34 -0.51 -13.63
CA THR A 62 -6.43 -1.64 -14.55
C THR A 62 -7.87 -2.16 -14.51
N SER A 63 -8.75 -1.54 -15.29
CA SER A 63 -10.14 -1.97 -15.46
C SER A 63 -10.53 -1.81 -16.92
N GLN A 64 -10.19 -2.78 -17.77
CA GLN A 64 -10.86 -2.98 -19.06
C GLN A 64 -11.01 -4.49 -19.39
N ASN A 65 -12.28 -4.93 -19.36
CA ASN A 65 -12.92 -6.06 -20.03
C ASN A 65 -12.48 -7.52 -19.81
N SER A 66 -13.29 -8.23 -19.02
CA SER A 66 -13.89 -9.50 -19.46
C SER A 66 -15.35 -9.53 -18.99
N SER A 67 -16.26 -9.28 -19.92
CA SER A 67 -17.70 -9.50 -19.78
C SER A 67 -18.00 -11.01 -19.83
N GLU A 68 -18.89 -11.45 -18.92
CA GLU A 68 -19.70 -12.70 -18.93
C GLU A 68 -18.97 -14.01 -18.54
N LEU A 69 -19.36 -14.82 -17.54
CA LEU A 69 -20.57 -15.01 -16.73
C LEU A 69 -20.23 -15.73 -15.40
N GLY A 70 -21.02 -15.50 -14.33
CA GLY A 70 -21.25 -16.53 -13.29
C GLY A 70 -20.90 -16.18 -11.85
N ASP A 71 -21.91 -15.72 -11.11
CA ASP A 71 -22.34 -16.21 -9.79
C ASP A 71 -21.30 -16.34 -8.63
N SER A 72 -21.54 -15.53 -7.60
CA SER A 72 -21.34 -15.81 -6.16
C SER A 72 -20.26 -16.82 -5.75
N ASP A 73 -19.03 -16.36 -5.47
CA ASP A 73 -18.34 -16.59 -4.18
C ASP A 73 -16.97 -15.88 -4.18
N LYS A 74 -16.59 -15.26 -3.06
CA LYS A 74 -15.36 -14.48 -2.93
C LYS A 74 -14.42 -15.24 -2.00
N PRO A 75 -13.16 -15.47 -2.41
CA PRO A 75 -12.10 -14.89 -1.60
C PRO A 75 -10.98 -14.20 -2.40
N HIS A 76 -10.41 -13.21 -1.72
CA HIS A 76 -9.45 -12.21 -2.19
C HIS A 76 -8.00 -12.78 -2.20
N PRO A 77 -7.12 -12.36 -3.13
CA PRO A 77 -5.80 -12.97 -3.38
C PRO A 77 -4.69 -12.65 -2.35
N TYR A 78 -5.02 -12.63 -1.06
CA TYR A 78 -4.00 -12.71 0.00
C TYR A 78 -4.23 -13.95 0.85
N ALA A 79 -4.37 -15.11 0.20
CA ALA A 79 -4.06 -16.38 0.83
C ALA A 79 -2.52 -16.47 0.92
N ILE A 80 -1.99 -16.24 2.13
CA ILE A 80 -0.63 -16.65 2.45
C ILE A 80 -0.64 -18.17 2.41
N ALA A 81 0.01 -18.76 1.41
CA ALA A 81 0.32 -20.19 1.45
C ALA A 81 1.27 -20.45 2.63
N VAL A 82 0.76 -21.12 3.67
CA VAL A 82 1.57 -21.75 4.71
C VAL A 82 1.25 -23.24 4.74
N GLU A 83 1.82 -23.98 3.80
CA GLU A 83 1.93 -25.45 3.83
C GLU A 83 3.33 -25.76 3.27
N GLU A 84 4.20 -26.59 3.84
CA GLU A 84 3.96 -27.78 4.65
C GLU A 84 5.01 -27.95 5.77
N VAL A 85 4.55 -28.51 6.89
CA VAL A 85 5.35 -29.26 7.84
C VAL A 85 5.42 -30.70 7.32
N THR A 86 6.62 -31.24 7.07
CA THR A 86 6.82 -32.69 7.14
C THR A 86 8.10 -33.05 7.88
N GLN A 87 7.87 -33.81 8.94
CA GLN A 87 8.75 -34.63 9.76
C GLN A 87 9.68 -35.55 8.93
N ALA A 88 10.93 -35.70 9.35
CA ALA A 88 11.64 -36.98 9.29
C ALA A 88 12.73 -37.03 10.37
N MET A 89 12.44 -37.78 11.43
CA MET A 89 13.44 -38.36 12.33
C MET A 89 13.90 -39.67 11.69
N ILE A 90 15.21 -39.83 11.46
CA ILE A 90 15.98 -41.07 11.63
C ILE A 90 17.38 -40.67 12.07
#